data_AF-A0A8G1A234-F1
#
_entry.id   AF-A0A8G1A234-F1
#
_cell.length_a   1.000
_cell.length_b   1.000
_cell.length_c   1.000
_cell.angle_alpha   90.00
_cell.angle_beta   90.00
_cell.angle_gamma   90.00
#
_symmetry.space_group_name_H-M   'P 1'
#
loop_
_entity.id
_entity.type
_entity.pdbx_description
1 polymer ?
#
loop_
_entity_poly.entity_id
_entity_poly.type
_entity_poly.pdbx_seq_one_letter_code
_entity_poly.pdbx_strand_id
1 'polypeptide(L)'
;MEGGDDAETRRVLAFLGAEWRLADRFSLPAEAFLPVFFSMRFGGAWSYAAEGLRAVSVVKKTTVYEDDGKGATIEEIYLLVDPEVLSEEGAVARLEKCGEEPERLLVVRPSRVQVRVRRGVRVLVDPARREVSAGEVAGDVLTFEGPEAFAVAHEMEHLEAREVSGRRLWEFRFV
;
A
#
# COMPACT_ATOMS: atom_id res chain seq x y z
N MET A 1 1.92 -5.35 41.01
CA MET A 1 1.45 -5.05 39.65
C MET A 1 2.60 -4.30 38.98
N GLU A 2 3.58 -5.00 38.39
CA GLU A 2 4.81 -4.38 37.86
C GLU A 2 5.65 -5.34 36.98
N GLY A 3 5.01 -6.27 36.25
CA GLY A 3 5.70 -7.26 35.41
C GLY A 3 5.28 -7.30 33.93
N GLY A 4 4.43 -6.36 33.49
CA GLY A 4 3.87 -6.34 32.13
C GLY A 4 4.68 -5.54 31.11
N ASP A 5 5.36 -4.48 31.58
CA ASP A 5 5.98 -3.45 30.73
C ASP A 5 7.24 -3.97 29.99
N ASP A 6 8.08 -4.73 30.68
CA ASP A 6 9.31 -5.30 30.11
C ASP A 6 9.04 -6.31 28.98
N ALA A 7 8.02 -7.15 29.14
CA ALA A 7 7.70 -8.20 28.16
C ALA A 7 7.07 -7.61 26.89
N GLU A 8 6.20 -6.60 27.06
CA GLU A 8 5.62 -5.86 25.95
C GLU A 8 6.68 -5.06 25.21
N THR A 9 7.51 -4.30 25.93
CA THR A 9 8.64 -3.57 25.36
C THR A 9 9.56 -4.47 24.55
N ARG A 10 9.92 -5.66 25.08
CA ARG A 10 10.73 -6.64 24.35
C ARG A 10 10.05 -7.14 23.07
N ARG A 11 8.73 -7.36 23.07
CA ARG A 11 7.97 -7.76 21.87
C ARG A 11 7.96 -6.64 20.81
N VAL A 12 7.75 -5.40 21.22
CA VAL A 12 7.78 -4.23 20.32
C VAL A 12 9.16 -4.07 19.71
N LEU A 13 10.23 -4.12 20.52
CA LEU A 13 11.61 -4.03 20.02
C LEU A 13 11.97 -5.18 19.07
N ALA A 14 11.52 -6.41 19.37
CA ALA A 14 11.74 -7.56 18.51
C ALA A 14 11.03 -7.41 17.15
N PHE A 15 9.81 -6.87 17.16
CA PHE A 15 9.04 -6.57 15.96
C PHE A 15 9.71 -5.49 15.10
N LEU A 16 10.09 -4.36 15.69
CA LEU A 16 10.85 -3.31 14.99
C LEU A 16 12.16 -3.88 14.42
N GLY A 17 12.87 -4.71 15.18
CA GLY A 17 14.07 -5.39 14.68
C GLY A 17 13.80 -6.33 13.50
N ALA A 18 12.61 -6.95 13.42
CA ALA A 18 12.21 -7.77 12.29
C ALA A 18 11.93 -6.93 11.03
N GLU A 19 11.33 -5.75 11.19
CA GLU A 19 11.14 -4.78 10.11
C GLU A 19 12.48 -4.32 9.52
N TRP A 20 13.45 -3.99 10.37
CA TRP A 20 14.80 -3.65 9.94
C TRP A 20 15.49 -4.79 9.16
N ARG A 21 15.40 -6.03 9.67
CA ARG A 21 15.95 -7.20 8.99
C ARG A 21 15.26 -7.51 7.66
N LEU A 22 14.00 -7.11 7.50
CA LEU A 22 13.28 -7.29 6.25
C LEU A 22 13.91 -6.47 5.13
N ALA A 23 14.24 -5.20 5.39
CA ALA A 23 14.89 -4.35 4.40
C ALA A 23 16.26 -4.91 3.97
N ASP A 24 17.06 -5.34 4.94
CA ASP A 24 18.37 -5.96 4.70
C ASP A 24 18.27 -7.24 3.84
N ARG A 25 17.29 -8.10 4.14
CA ARG A 25 17.02 -9.33 3.38
C ARG A 25 16.82 -9.08 1.88
N PHE A 26 16.27 -7.93 1.50
CA PHE A 26 16.05 -7.56 0.10
C PHE A 26 17.11 -6.60 -0.44
N SER A 27 18.13 -6.27 0.35
CA SER A 27 19.19 -5.31 -0.04
C SER A 27 18.61 -4.00 -0.58
N LEU A 28 17.61 -3.48 0.12
CA LEU A 28 16.98 -2.18 -0.15
C LEU A 28 17.24 -1.24 1.04
N PRO A 29 17.30 0.08 0.82
CA PRO A 29 17.30 1.05 1.90
C PRO A 29 16.07 0.84 2.81
N ALA A 30 16.23 1.01 4.12
CA ALA A 30 15.14 0.81 5.07
C ALA A 30 13.98 1.78 4.82
N GLU A 31 14.30 2.99 4.34
CA GLU A 31 13.35 4.03 3.97
C GLU A 31 12.43 3.59 2.83
N ALA A 32 12.90 2.71 1.93
CA ALA A 32 12.09 2.17 0.84
C ALA A 32 10.93 1.32 1.36
N PHE A 33 11.04 0.76 2.58
CA PHE A 33 9.98 -0.03 3.21
C PHE A 33 8.98 0.80 4.01
N LEU A 34 9.19 2.11 4.20
CA LEU A 34 8.24 2.97 4.94
C LEU A 34 6.80 2.84 4.43
N PRO A 35 6.52 2.86 3.10
CA PRO A 35 5.17 2.64 2.59
C PRO A 35 4.55 1.31 3.05
N VAL A 36 5.31 0.21 3.04
CA VAL A 36 4.83 -1.10 3.51
C VAL A 36 4.48 -1.06 5.00
N PHE A 37 5.37 -0.48 5.81
CA PHE A 37 5.18 -0.36 7.24
C PHE A 37 3.98 0.50 7.62
N PHE A 38 3.67 1.53 6.82
CA PHE A 38 2.47 2.33 6.97
C PHE A 38 1.21 1.61 6.49
N SER A 39 1.27 0.91 5.36
CA SER A 39 0.18 0.02 4.92
C SER A 39 -0.19 -1.00 6.00
N MET A 40 0.80 -1.62 6.65
CA MET A 40 0.56 -2.58 7.73
C MET A 40 -0.05 -1.95 8.98
N ARG A 41 0.33 -0.71 9.34
CA ARG A 41 -0.11 -0.06 10.58
C ARG A 41 -1.43 0.69 10.44
N PHE A 42 -1.63 1.33 9.30
CA PHE A 42 -2.70 2.30 9.06
C PHE A 42 -3.64 1.88 7.93
N GLY A 43 -3.29 0.82 7.19
CA GLY A 43 -4.03 0.37 6.01
C GLY A 43 -3.78 1.27 4.81
N GLY A 44 -4.33 0.87 3.66
CA GLY A 44 -4.25 1.64 2.42
C GLY A 44 -2.90 1.58 1.72
N ALA A 45 -2.84 2.23 0.57
CA ALA A 45 -1.60 2.45 -0.18
C ALA A 45 -0.87 3.67 0.38
N TRP A 46 0.44 3.70 0.18
CA TRP A 46 1.31 4.78 0.63
C TRP A 46 2.43 4.99 -0.37
N SER A 47 2.97 6.20 -0.38
CA SER A 47 4.15 6.58 -1.17
C SER A 47 5.20 7.24 -0.30
N TYR A 48 6.45 7.13 -0.74
CA TYR A 48 7.59 7.80 -0.14
C TYR A 48 8.53 8.28 -1.25
N ALA A 49 8.97 9.53 -1.14
CA ALA A 49 9.94 10.13 -2.05
C ALA A 49 10.98 10.92 -1.25
N ALA A 50 12.25 10.63 -1.55
CA ALA A 50 13.41 11.41 -1.10
C ALA A 50 14.44 11.47 -2.24
N GLU A 51 15.52 12.23 -2.06
CA GLU A 51 16.57 12.33 -3.09
C GLU A 51 17.10 10.95 -3.49
N GLY A 52 16.82 10.55 -4.74
CA GLY A 52 17.28 9.28 -5.31
C GLY A 52 16.48 8.03 -4.92
N LEU A 53 15.31 8.16 -4.26
CA LEU A 53 14.47 7.03 -3.91
C LEU A 53 12.98 7.38 -4.03
N ARG A 54 12.25 6.63 -4.85
CA ARG A 54 10.79 6.66 -4.92
C ARG A 54 10.26 5.27 -4.60
N ALA A 55 9.29 5.17 -3.70
CA ALA A 55 8.69 3.90 -3.32
C ALA A 55 7.18 4.05 -3.15
N VAL A 56 6.44 3.01 -3.56
CA VAL A 56 4.98 2.92 -3.39
C VAL A 56 4.63 1.57 -2.80
N SER A 57 3.70 1.54 -1.84
CA SER A 57 3.00 0.32 -1.43
C SER A 57 1.58 0.28 -1.98
N VAL A 58 1.17 -0.86 -2.51
CA VAL A 58 -0.20 -1.09 -3.00
C VAL A 58 -0.76 -2.30 -2.28
N VAL A 59 -1.95 -2.18 -1.70
CA VAL A 59 -2.57 -3.25 -0.92
C VAL A 59 -3.69 -3.90 -1.71
N LYS A 60 -3.54 -5.19 -1.99
CA LYS A 60 -4.59 -6.05 -2.48
C LYS A 60 -5.19 -6.83 -1.32
N LYS A 61 -6.51 -6.81 -1.19
CA LYS A 61 -7.22 -7.51 -0.11
C LYS A 61 -8.01 -8.68 -0.68
N THR A 62 -7.78 -9.86 -0.13
CA THR A 62 -8.51 -11.07 -0.50
C THR A 62 -9.12 -11.67 0.75
N THR A 63 -10.45 -11.68 0.82
CA THR A 63 -11.17 -12.35 1.92
C THR A 63 -11.47 -13.79 1.53
N VAL A 64 -10.99 -14.73 2.34
CA VAL A 64 -11.29 -16.15 2.21
C VAL A 64 -12.28 -16.52 3.32
N TYR A 65 -13.34 -17.22 2.96
CA TYR A 65 -14.36 -17.72 3.88
C TYR A 65 -14.28 -19.25 3.96
N GLU A 66 -14.41 -19.75 5.17
CA GLU A 66 -14.65 -21.16 5.50
C GLU A 66 -16.15 -21.48 5.42
N ASP A 67 -16.50 -22.76 5.31
CA ASP A 67 -17.89 -23.22 5.18
C ASP A 67 -18.77 -22.87 6.39
N ASP A 68 -18.17 -22.64 7.56
CA ASP A 68 -18.88 -22.24 8.79
C ASP A 68 -19.12 -20.71 8.90
N GLY A 69 -18.81 -19.96 7.84
CA GLY A 69 -18.97 -18.52 7.76
C GLY A 69 -17.86 -17.71 8.44
N LYS A 70 -16.85 -18.35 9.03
CA LYS A 70 -15.62 -17.67 9.45
C LYS A 70 -14.81 -17.28 8.24
N GLY A 71 -14.00 -16.23 8.35
CA GLY A 71 -13.13 -15.83 7.26
C GLY A 71 -12.02 -14.91 7.74
N ALA A 72 -11.01 -14.76 6.89
CA ALA A 72 -9.91 -13.85 7.11
C ALA A 72 -9.62 -13.07 5.83
N THR A 73 -9.37 -11.78 5.99
CA THR A 73 -8.85 -10.93 4.93
C THR A 73 -7.33 -11.00 4.95
N ILE A 74 -6.78 -11.58 3.90
CA ILE A 74 -5.35 -11.59 3.64
C ILE A 74 -5.01 -10.30 2.88
N GLU A 75 -3.98 -9.61 3.35
CA GLU A 75 -3.48 -8.40 2.70
C GLU A 75 -2.15 -8.71 1.99
N GLU A 76 -2.15 -8.58 0.67
CA GLU A 76 -0.96 -8.62 -0.17
C GLU A 76 -0.50 -7.18 -0.41
N ILE A 77 0.61 -6.79 0.22
CA ILE A 77 1.20 -5.47 0.10
C ILE A 77 2.37 -5.54 -0.88
N TYR A 78 2.24 -4.86 -2.01
CA TYR A 78 3.26 -4.77 -3.05
C TYR A 78 4.09 -3.50 -2.84
N LEU A 79 5.36 -3.65 -2.47
CA LEU A 79 6.35 -2.58 -2.51
C LEU A 79 6.94 -2.49 -3.92
N LEU A 80 6.83 -1.31 -4.53
CA LEU A 80 7.38 -0.99 -5.84
C LEU A 80 8.45 0.09 -5.65
N VAL A 81 9.71 -0.23 -5.95
CA VAL A 81 10.83 0.73 -5.87
C VAL A 81 11.14 1.29 -7.26
N ASP A 82 11.24 2.61 -7.32
CA ASP A 82 11.34 3.44 -8.52
C ASP A 82 10.33 3.02 -9.61
N PRO A 83 9.03 2.97 -9.29
CA PRO A 83 8.01 2.56 -10.24
C PRO A 83 7.88 3.57 -11.39
N GLU A 84 7.62 3.07 -12.59
CA GLU A 84 7.35 3.85 -13.80
C GLU A 84 6.03 3.39 -14.43
N VAL A 85 5.07 4.28 -14.60
CA VAL A 85 3.81 3.96 -15.30
C VAL A 85 4.10 3.77 -16.78
N LEU A 86 3.72 2.61 -17.33
CA LEU A 86 3.88 2.29 -18.75
C LEU A 86 2.61 2.59 -19.54
N SER A 87 1.46 2.28 -18.96
CA SER A 87 0.16 2.45 -19.59
C SER A 87 -0.94 2.59 -18.55
N GLU A 88 -1.97 3.32 -18.93
CA GLU A 88 -3.19 3.52 -18.17
C GLU A 88 -4.39 3.30 -19.09
N GLU A 89 -5.37 2.53 -18.63
CA GLU A 89 -6.55 2.17 -19.41
C GLU A 89 -7.84 2.44 -18.62
N GLY A 90 -8.82 3.03 -19.31
CA GLY A 90 -10.15 3.33 -18.80
C GLY A 90 -10.23 4.61 -17.96
N ALA A 91 -11.44 4.94 -17.53
CA ALA A 91 -11.73 6.14 -16.74
C ALA A 91 -12.88 5.85 -15.78
N VAL A 92 -12.57 5.77 -14.49
CA VAL A 92 -13.52 5.43 -13.42
C VAL A 92 -13.66 6.60 -12.47
N ALA A 93 -14.86 7.18 -12.42
CA ALA A 93 -15.20 8.23 -11.47
C ALA A 93 -15.37 7.64 -10.05
N ARG A 94 -14.72 8.23 -9.06
CA ARG A 94 -14.74 7.73 -7.68
C ARG A 94 -14.44 8.80 -6.65
N LEU A 95 -14.78 8.50 -5.40
CA LEU A 95 -14.56 9.41 -4.28
C LEU A 95 -13.34 8.97 -3.47
N GLU A 96 -12.32 9.81 -3.36
CA GLU A 96 -11.07 9.53 -2.64
C GLU A 96 -10.82 10.60 -1.57
N LYS A 97 -10.26 10.20 -0.42
CA LYS A 97 -9.73 11.14 0.58
C LYS A 97 -8.20 11.04 0.53
N CYS A 98 -7.53 12.18 0.52
CA CYS A 98 -6.09 12.28 0.40
C CYS A 98 -5.52 13.15 1.54
N GLY A 99 -4.51 12.67 2.25
CA GLY A 99 -3.74 13.47 3.22
C GLY A 99 -4.59 14.35 4.15
N GLU A 100 -4.29 15.64 4.15
CA GLU A 100 -4.99 16.66 4.96
C GLU A 100 -6.29 17.17 4.34
N GLU A 101 -6.71 16.68 3.16
CA GLU A 101 -7.99 17.09 2.60
C GLU A 101 -9.13 16.75 3.57
N PRO A 102 -9.95 17.75 3.96
CA PRO A 102 -10.97 17.57 4.98
C PRO A 102 -12.10 16.65 4.51
N GLU A 103 -12.29 16.54 3.20
CA GLU A 103 -13.37 15.76 2.58
C GLU A 103 -12.89 14.92 1.40
N ARG A 104 -13.77 14.03 0.93
CA ARG A 104 -13.51 13.24 -0.26
C ARG A 104 -13.72 14.07 -1.52
N LEU A 105 -12.82 13.91 -2.48
CA LEU A 105 -12.92 14.50 -3.81
C LEU A 105 -13.43 13.47 -4.81
N LEU A 106 -14.23 13.91 -5.77
CA LEU A 106 -14.50 13.18 -7.00
C LEU A 106 -13.28 13.28 -7.91
N VAL A 107 -12.65 12.14 -8.13
CA VAL A 107 -11.50 11.96 -9.02
C VAL A 107 -11.85 10.97 -10.12
N VAL A 108 -11.06 10.98 -11.18
CA VAL A 108 -11.12 9.96 -12.24
C VAL A 108 -9.81 9.19 -12.22
N ARG A 109 -9.91 7.86 -12.11
CA ARG A 109 -8.74 6.97 -12.09
C ARG A 109 -8.82 5.95 -13.23
N PRO A 110 -7.68 5.47 -13.74
CA PRO A 110 -7.66 4.38 -14.69
C PRO A 110 -8.20 3.08 -14.05
N SER A 111 -8.99 2.31 -14.79
CA SER A 111 -9.43 0.98 -14.34
C SER A 111 -8.30 -0.04 -14.30
N ARG A 112 -7.21 0.23 -15.02
CA ARG A 112 -6.05 -0.64 -15.13
C ARG A 112 -4.79 0.17 -15.36
N VAL A 113 -3.72 -0.21 -14.66
CA VAL A 113 -2.40 0.44 -14.75
C VAL A 113 -1.33 -0.64 -14.92
N GLN A 114 -0.41 -0.42 -15.86
CA GLN A 114 0.81 -1.21 -15.96
C GLN A 114 2.00 -0.40 -15.45
N VAL A 115 2.77 -0.99 -14.55
CA VAL A 115 3.91 -0.34 -13.91
C VAL A 115 5.15 -1.17 -14.15
N ARG A 116 6.23 -0.55 -14.62
CA ARG A 116 7.56 -1.14 -14.61
C ARG A 116 8.17 -0.97 -13.23
N VAL A 117 8.75 -2.05 -12.71
CA VAL A 117 9.32 -2.12 -11.37
C VAL A 117 10.66 -2.82 -11.47
N ARG A 118 11.74 -2.11 -11.10
CA ARG A 118 13.09 -2.71 -11.11
C ARG A 118 13.32 -3.64 -9.93
N ARG A 119 12.76 -3.29 -8.77
CA ARG A 119 12.81 -4.08 -7.54
C ARG A 119 11.44 -4.03 -6.90
N GLY A 120 10.82 -5.20 -6.72
CA GLY A 120 9.52 -5.33 -6.09
C GLY A 120 9.54 -6.36 -4.97
N VAL A 121 8.85 -6.07 -3.88
CA VAL A 121 8.67 -7.00 -2.75
C VAL A 121 7.19 -7.18 -2.48
N ARG A 122 6.73 -8.42 -2.36
CA ARG A 122 5.38 -8.75 -1.91
C ARG A 122 5.43 -9.17 -0.46
N VAL A 123 4.71 -8.45 0.40
CA VAL A 123 4.49 -8.79 1.80
C VAL A 123 3.08 -9.32 1.96
N LEU A 124 2.93 -10.48 2.59
CA LEU A 124 1.66 -11.11 2.90
C LEU A 124 1.40 -10.99 4.40
N VAL A 125 0.28 -10.39 4.76
CA VAL A 125 -0.21 -10.32 6.15
C VAL A 125 -1.39 -11.26 6.29
N ASP A 126 -1.25 -12.26 7.16
CA ASP A 126 -2.30 -13.22 7.49
C ASP A 126 -2.76 -13.01 8.94
N PRO A 127 -3.92 -12.36 9.16
CA PRO A 127 -4.44 -12.13 10.50
C PRO A 127 -4.88 -13.41 11.23
N ALA A 128 -5.30 -14.45 10.49
CA ALA A 128 -5.74 -15.71 11.10
C ALA A 128 -4.55 -16.46 11.69
N ARG A 129 -3.43 -16.49 10.97
CA ARG A 129 -2.17 -17.10 11.42
C ARG A 129 -1.32 -16.18 12.29
N ARG A 130 -1.60 -14.87 12.29
CA ARG A 130 -0.77 -13.82 12.91
C ARG A 130 0.65 -13.82 12.35
N GLU A 131 0.76 -14.07 11.05
CA GLU A 131 2.03 -14.22 10.35
C GLU A 131 2.19 -13.10 9.31
N VAL A 132 3.44 -12.64 9.17
CA VAL A 132 3.86 -11.77 8.08
C VAL A 132 4.97 -12.49 7.33
N SER A 133 4.82 -12.61 6.02
CA SER A 133 5.84 -13.20 5.15
C SER A 133 6.15 -12.28 3.99
N ALA A 134 7.33 -12.40 3.40
CA ALA A 134 7.74 -11.56 2.29
C ALA A 134 8.58 -12.34 1.28
N GLY A 135 8.40 -12.00 0.00
CA GLY A 135 9.16 -12.51 -1.13
C GLY A 135 9.35 -11.46 -2.21
N GLU A 136 10.26 -11.71 -3.13
CA GLU A 136 10.42 -10.84 -4.30
C GLU A 136 9.23 -10.99 -5.24
N VAL A 137 8.87 -9.90 -5.91
CA VAL A 137 7.91 -9.94 -7.01
C VAL A 137 8.63 -10.41 -8.26
N ALA A 138 8.07 -11.40 -8.95
CA ALA A 138 8.60 -11.87 -10.22
C ALA A 138 8.17 -10.96 -11.37
N GLY A 139 9.10 -10.68 -12.28
CA GLY A 139 8.86 -9.84 -13.45
C GLY A 139 9.20 -8.36 -13.21
N ASP A 140 9.44 -7.66 -14.31
CA ASP A 140 9.76 -6.24 -14.36
C ASP A 140 8.53 -5.38 -14.64
N VAL A 141 7.39 -5.98 -14.99
CA VAL A 141 6.13 -5.29 -15.26
C VAL A 141 4.99 -5.93 -14.47
N LEU A 142 4.28 -5.09 -13.71
CA LEU A 142 3.10 -5.48 -12.96
C LEU A 142 1.86 -4.80 -13.55
N THR A 143 0.75 -5.53 -13.55
CA THR A 143 -0.56 -5.01 -13.96
C THR A 143 -1.46 -5.00 -12.73
N PHE A 144 -2.05 -3.83 -12.46
CA PHE A 144 -3.05 -3.64 -11.42
C PHE A 144 -4.38 -3.28 -12.08
N GLU A 145 -5.47 -3.75 -11.50
CA GLU A 145 -6.84 -3.57 -12.01
C GLU A 145 -7.76 -3.18 -10.85
N GLY A 146 -8.84 -2.47 -11.15
CA GLY A 146 -9.86 -2.13 -10.16
C GLY A 146 -9.29 -1.35 -8.95
N PRO A 147 -9.66 -1.70 -7.69
CA PRO A 147 -9.19 -1.02 -6.48
C PRO A 147 -7.69 -0.73 -6.45
N GLU A 148 -6.88 -1.71 -6.85
CA GLU A 148 -5.42 -1.63 -6.84
C GLU A 148 -4.90 -0.67 -7.91
N ALA A 149 -5.51 -0.64 -9.10
CA ALA A 149 -5.15 0.31 -10.15
C ALA A 149 -5.35 1.77 -9.70
N PHE A 150 -6.44 2.01 -8.99
CA PHE A 150 -6.73 3.34 -8.46
C PHE A 150 -5.75 3.75 -7.37
N ALA A 151 -5.39 2.80 -6.49
CA ALA A 151 -4.41 3.03 -5.44
C ALA A 151 -3.02 3.32 -6.03
N VAL A 152 -2.58 2.55 -7.04
CA VAL A 152 -1.34 2.84 -7.78
C VAL A 152 -1.38 4.24 -8.36
N ALA A 153 -2.41 4.58 -9.14
CA ALA A 153 -2.50 5.88 -9.79
C ALA A 153 -2.49 7.04 -8.78
N HIS A 154 -3.14 6.86 -7.63
CA HIS A 154 -3.13 7.83 -6.54
C HIS A 154 -1.73 8.04 -5.97
N GLU A 155 -1.02 6.96 -5.63
CA GLU A 155 0.33 7.07 -5.08
C GLU A 155 1.36 7.54 -6.11
N MET A 156 1.17 7.21 -7.39
CA MET A 156 2.01 7.74 -8.47
C MET A 156 1.79 9.26 -8.64
N GLU A 157 0.56 9.75 -8.50
CA GLU A 157 0.26 11.19 -8.48
C GLU A 157 1.00 11.89 -7.33
N HIS A 158 1.08 11.29 -6.14
CA HIS A 158 1.88 11.82 -5.02
C HIS A 158 3.38 11.89 -5.29
N LEU A 159 3.91 10.95 -6.07
CA LEU A 159 5.32 10.97 -6.45
C LEU A 159 5.63 12.04 -7.51
N GLU A 160 4.63 12.48 -8.28
CA GLU A 160 4.77 13.45 -9.38
C GLU A 160 4.34 14.87 -8.98
N ALA A 161 3.34 14.98 -8.11
CA ALA A 161 2.70 16.19 -7.65
C ALA A 161 2.45 16.14 -6.14
N ARG A 162 2.42 17.31 -5.48
CA ARG A 162 2.19 17.37 -4.03
C ARG A 162 0.71 17.34 -3.64
N GLU A 163 -0.22 17.57 -4.57
CA GLU A 163 -1.66 17.68 -4.30
C GLU A 163 -2.49 16.90 -5.32
N VAL A 164 -3.50 16.17 -4.84
CA VAL A 164 -4.47 15.42 -5.67
C VAL A 164 -5.54 16.36 -6.19
N SER A 165 -5.80 16.35 -7.50
CA SER A 165 -6.80 17.23 -8.13
C SER A 165 -8.16 16.53 -8.30
N GLY A 166 -9.25 17.16 -7.85
CA GLY A 166 -10.61 16.58 -7.96
C GLY A 166 -11.73 17.58 -7.70
N ARG A 167 -12.97 17.16 -7.97
CA ARG A 167 -14.20 17.96 -7.75
C ARG A 167 -14.76 17.74 -6.35
N ARG A 168 -15.43 18.74 -5.81
CA ARG A 168 -15.90 18.74 -4.42
C ARG A 168 -17.29 18.10 -4.30
N LEU A 169 -17.59 17.50 -3.16
CA LEU A 169 -18.84 16.76 -2.96
C LEU A 169 -20.09 17.66 -2.98
N TRP A 170 -19.98 18.93 -2.57
CA TRP A 170 -21.10 19.88 -2.61
C TRP A 170 -21.55 20.25 -4.03
N GLU A 171 -20.82 19.85 -5.06
CA GLU A 171 -21.24 19.98 -6.46
C GLU A 171 -22.28 18.92 -6.87
N PHE A 172 -22.54 17.93 -6.02
CA PHE A 172 -23.47 16.83 -6.26
C PHE A 172 -24.91 17.26 -5.96
N ARG A 173 -25.88 16.56 -6.53
CA ARG A 173 -27.31 16.78 -6.27
C ARG A 173 -27.93 15.52 -5.68
N PHE A 174 -28.72 15.68 -4.63
CA PHE A 174 -29.64 14.64 -4.16
C PHE A 174 -30.78 14.51 -5.17
N VAL A 175 -31.14 13.28 -5.54
CA VAL A 175 -32.22 12.93 -6.47
C VAL A 175 -33.28 12.08 -5.79
#